data_AF-A0AAE6G563-F1
#
_entry.id   AF-A0AAE6G563-F1
#
_cell.length_a   1.000
_cell.length_b   1.000
_cell.length_c   1.000
_cell.angle_alpha   90.00
_cell.angle_beta   90.00
_cell.angle_gamma   90.00
#
_symmetry.space_group_name_H-M   'P 1'
#
loop_
_entity.id
_entity.type
_entity.pdbx_description
1 polymer ?
#
loop_
_entity_poly.entity_id
_entity_poly.type
_entity_poly.pdbx_seq_one_letter_code
_entity_poly.pdbx_strand_id
1 'polypeptide(L)'
;MPDKTPDISAAEPMSLDQFLAAPIEQVRRIAPATLIWVVEGTRRSAALAGIDVSSEDYAHWSISQMKACVELFFHHGVRHVITPLLTPSQFAEVTPHYRERLFDWVALFVKEFSLLTTSQHQDWRLRLLGAESLPDELRPLSEKVAAATPRGKHTLWCSVVAQSGAPWNELLQAVIRTGARTREDAIRALYGEDIPLAQLMIAFGKPMVSPEQVPPLLQGPMDCYFTQRPGYRLTERELRTVLYDHAYLRRTWRADKTGRAEEAISHRRAWEEGPMVGLGIRLGPFWYPAPMTVPPLEDTH
;
A
#
# COMPACT_ATOMS: atom_id res chain seq x y z
N MET A 1 -24.25 -6.07 2.63
CA MET A 1 -24.58 -5.46 1.31
C MET A 1 -23.44 -4.50 1.01
N PRO A 2 -22.78 -4.55 -0.16
CA PRO A 2 -21.74 -3.58 -0.43
C PRO A 2 -22.40 -2.20 -0.50
N ASP A 3 -21.82 -1.28 0.26
CA ASP A 3 -22.20 0.12 0.32
C ASP A 3 -22.23 0.68 -1.11
N LYS A 4 -23.38 1.20 -1.53
CA LYS A 4 -23.58 1.73 -2.86
C LYS A 4 -22.82 3.05 -2.95
N THR A 5 -21.56 2.98 -3.37
CA THR A 5 -20.84 4.12 -3.93
C THR A 5 -21.78 4.83 -4.93
N PRO A 6 -21.89 6.17 -4.88
CA PRO A 6 -22.84 6.90 -5.70
C PRO A 6 -22.72 6.52 -7.17
N ASP A 7 -23.86 6.42 -7.82
CA ASP A 7 -23.96 6.20 -9.26
C ASP A 7 -23.35 7.41 -10.00
N ILE A 8 -22.10 7.28 -10.46
CA ILE A 8 -21.41 8.31 -11.26
C ILE A 8 -21.79 8.16 -12.75
N SER A 9 -22.85 7.40 -13.10
CA SER A 9 -23.19 7.04 -14.49
C SER A 9 -23.75 8.16 -15.38
N ALA A 10 -23.69 9.43 -14.98
CA ALA A 10 -24.28 10.53 -15.77
C ALA A 10 -23.29 11.55 -16.35
N ALA A 11 -22.00 11.49 -16.00
CA ALA A 11 -20.98 12.38 -16.58
C ALA A 11 -19.95 11.55 -17.34
N GLU A 12 -19.55 11.99 -18.54
CA GLU A 12 -18.39 11.40 -19.21
C GLU A 12 -17.19 11.43 -18.25
N PRO A 13 -16.49 10.30 -18.08
CA PRO A 13 -15.30 10.29 -17.24
C PRO A 13 -14.32 11.30 -17.80
N MET A 14 -13.81 12.16 -16.92
CA MET A 14 -12.71 13.07 -17.22
C MET A 14 -11.61 12.32 -17.97
N SER A 15 -10.97 12.92 -18.98
CA SER A 15 -9.81 12.27 -19.62
C SER A 15 -8.61 12.20 -18.68
N LEU A 16 -7.67 11.28 -18.93
CA LEU A 16 -6.45 11.19 -18.13
C LEU A 16 -5.68 12.52 -18.07
N ASP A 17 -5.52 13.22 -19.19
CA ASP A 17 -4.78 14.49 -19.23
C ASP A 17 -5.46 15.59 -18.41
N GLN A 18 -6.80 15.68 -18.50
CA GLN A 18 -7.57 16.59 -17.64
C GLN A 18 -7.42 16.23 -16.16
N PHE A 19 -7.43 14.93 -15.83
CA PHE A 19 -7.28 14.47 -14.46
C PHE A 19 -5.88 14.73 -13.89
N LEU A 20 -4.84 14.50 -14.70
CA LEU A 20 -3.46 14.79 -14.32
C LEU A 20 -3.26 16.29 -14.03
N ALA A 21 -3.94 17.17 -14.77
CA ALA A 21 -3.93 18.61 -14.58
C ALA A 21 -4.91 19.13 -13.50
N ALA A 22 -5.76 18.26 -12.94
CA ALA A 22 -6.83 18.68 -12.03
C ALA A 22 -6.27 19.28 -10.72
N PRO A 23 -6.97 20.26 -10.12
CA PRO A 23 -6.63 20.78 -8.79
C PRO A 23 -6.62 19.68 -7.73
N ILE A 24 -5.72 19.77 -6.74
CA ILE A 24 -5.55 18.74 -5.71
C ILE A 24 -6.85 18.42 -4.96
N GLU A 25 -7.71 19.42 -4.72
CA GLU A 25 -9.00 19.22 -4.05
C GLU A 25 -9.95 18.30 -4.81
N GLN A 26 -9.87 18.28 -6.15
CA GLN A 26 -10.65 17.36 -6.96
C GLN A 26 -10.08 15.94 -6.88
N VAL A 27 -8.76 15.81 -6.91
CA VAL A 27 -8.08 14.52 -6.77
C VAL A 27 -8.34 13.88 -5.40
N ARG A 28 -8.32 14.69 -4.32
CA ARG A 28 -8.60 14.25 -2.95
C ARG A 28 -9.97 13.60 -2.77
N ARG A 29 -10.99 14.05 -3.51
CA ARG A 29 -12.36 13.53 -3.39
C ARG A 29 -12.51 12.10 -3.87
N ILE A 30 -11.62 11.64 -4.75
CA ILE A 30 -11.66 10.30 -5.33
C ILE A 30 -10.61 9.36 -4.73
N ALA A 31 -9.68 9.89 -3.94
CA ALA A 31 -8.65 9.07 -3.33
C ALA A 31 -9.25 8.07 -2.33
N PRO A 32 -8.77 6.82 -2.30
CA PRO A 32 -9.25 5.84 -1.35
C PRO A 32 -8.87 6.27 0.07
N ALA A 33 -9.78 6.05 1.03
CA ALA A 33 -9.50 6.36 2.42
C ALA A 33 -8.32 5.53 2.98
N THR A 34 -8.17 4.29 2.53
CA THR A 34 -7.14 3.35 2.99
C THR A 34 -6.39 2.75 1.79
N LEU A 35 -5.06 2.86 1.84
CA LEU A 35 -4.10 2.35 0.86
C LEU A 35 -3.18 1.32 1.52
N ILE A 36 -3.03 0.15 0.90
CA ILE A 36 -1.92 -0.76 1.20
C ILE A 36 -0.72 -0.37 0.32
N TRP A 37 0.43 -0.12 0.94
CA TRP A 37 1.65 0.22 0.24
C TRP A 37 2.74 -0.79 0.59
N VAL A 38 3.14 -1.62 -0.37
CA VAL A 38 4.11 -2.70 -0.13
C VAL A 38 5.40 -2.40 -0.86
N VAL A 39 6.44 -2.09 -0.12
CA VAL A 39 7.73 -1.68 -0.69
C VAL A 39 8.71 -2.84 -0.71
N GLU A 40 9.33 -3.05 -1.86
CA GLU A 40 10.40 -4.02 -2.06
C GLU A 40 11.60 -3.38 -2.74
N GLY A 41 12.77 -4.00 -2.58
CA GLY A 41 13.98 -3.60 -3.30
C GLY A 41 14.63 -2.32 -2.79
N THR A 42 14.41 -1.90 -1.54
CA THR A 42 15.06 -0.72 -0.93
C THR A 42 16.58 -0.75 -1.07
N ARG A 43 17.23 -1.89 -0.77
CA ARG A 43 18.67 -2.12 -0.99
C ARG A 43 19.08 -1.95 -2.46
N ARG A 44 18.27 -2.44 -3.41
CA ARG A 44 18.52 -2.27 -4.86
C ARG A 44 18.41 -0.80 -5.25
N SER A 45 17.43 -0.08 -4.71
CA SER A 45 17.21 1.33 -4.97
C SER A 45 18.35 2.20 -4.44
N ALA A 46 18.87 1.87 -3.25
CA ALA A 46 20.03 2.52 -2.63
C ALA A 46 21.31 2.28 -3.45
N ALA A 47 21.57 1.03 -3.86
CA ALA A 47 22.70 0.70 -4.72
C ALA A 47 22.66 1.47 -6.06
N LEU A 48 21.49 1.57 -6.69
CA LEU A 48 21.30 2.37 -7.91
C LEU A 48 21.47 3.88 -7.70
N ALA A 49 21.33 4.35 -6.46
CA ALA A 49 21.58 5.74 -6.08
C ALA A 49 23.03 5.98 -5.62
N GLY A 50 23.89 4.96 -5.63
CA GLY A 50 25.27 5.06 -5.12
C GLY A 50 25.37 5.12 -3.59
N ILE A 51 24.32 4.72 -2.86
CA ILE A 51 24.32 4.68 -1.39
C ILE A 51 24.81 3.32 -0.92
N ASP A 52 25.75 3.31 0.02
CA ASP A 52 26.26 2.08 0.64
C ASP A 52 25.18 1.45 1.53
N VAL A 53 24.66 0.30 1.09
CA VAL A 53 23.62 -0.49 1.77
C VAL A 53 24.06 -1.06 3.11
N SER A 54 25.37 -1.03 3.42
CA SER A 54 25.95 -1.52 4.66
C SER A 54 26.15 -0.43 5.72
N SER A 55 25.90 0.83 5.37
CA SER A 55 26.11 2.01 6.23
C SER A 55 24.82 2.52 6.89
N GLU A 56 24.95 3.45 7.84
CA GLU A 56 23.79 4.20 8.38
C GLU A 56 23.17 5.15 7.34
N ASP A 57 23.94 5.60 6.34
CA ASP A 57 23.44 6.46 5.26
C ASP A 57 22.29 5.79 4.50
N TYR A 58 22.32 4.46 4.36
CA TYR A 58 21.23 3.69 3.78
C TYR A 58 19.92 3.84 4.57
N ALA A 59 19.99 3.84 5.91
CA ALA A 59 18.82 3.95 6.76
C ALA A 59 18.22 5.36 6.67
N HIS A 60 19.04 6.40 6.84
CA HIS A 60 18.61 7.80 6.70
C HIS A 60 18.05 8.08 5.30
N TRP A 61 18.74 7.63 4.26
CA TRP A 61 18.27 7.77 2.88
C TRP A 61 16.92 7.06 2.70
N SER A 62 16.78 5.82 3.14
CA SER A 62 15.52 5.07 3.03
C SER A 62 14.35 5.74 3.77
N ILE A 63 14.58 6.24 4.98
CA ILE A 63 13.60 6.99 5.78
C ILE A 63 13.16 8.26 5.02
N SER A 64 14.10 9.01 4.45
CA SER A 64 13.79 10.23 3.68
C SER A 64 12.92 9.95 2.45
N GLN A 65 13.20 8.85 1.74
CA GLN A 65 12.42 8.47 0.56
C GLN A 65 11.03 7.96 0.97
N MET A 66 10.95 7.18 2.05
CA MET A 66 9.68 6.71 2.61
C MET A 66 8.78 7.88 2.97
N LYS A 67 9.34 8.87 3.67
CA LYS A 67 8.66 10.13 4.03
C LYS A 67 8.06 10.81 2.80
N ALA A 68 8.85 11.02 1.75
CA ALA A 68 8.40 11.71 0.54
C ALA A 68 7.19 11.01 -0.12
N CYS A 69 7.19 9.67 -0.17
CA CYS A 69 6.06 8.90 -0.67
C CYS A 69 4.81 9.03 0.22
N VAL A 70 4.98 8.98 1.55
CA VAL A 70 3.83 9.10 2.46
C VAL A 70 3.23 10.51 2.42
N GLU A 71 4.08 11.56 2.36
CA GLU A 71 3.63 12.93 2.13
C GLU A 71 2.86 13.04 0.80
N LEU A 72 3.33 12.38 -0.25
CA LEU A 72 2.63 12.34 -1.53
C LEU A 72 1.23 11.71 -1.38
N PHE A 73 1.10 10.56 -0.71
CA PHE A 73 -0.20 9.91 -0.50
C PHE A 73 -1.17 10.78 0.31
N PHE A 74 -0.69 11.36 1.42
CA PHE A 74 -1.52 12.19 2.29
C PHE A 74 -1.90 13.50 1.63
N HIS A 75 -0.98 14.12 0.87
CA HIS A 75 -1.29 15.27 0.03
C HIS A 75 -2.44 15.00 -0.95
N HIS A 76 -2.52 13.77 -1.47
CA HIS A 76 -3.57 13.32 -2.41
C HIS A 76 -4.85 12.82 -1.72
N GLY A 77 -4.96 12.90 -0.39
CA GLY A 77 -6.22 12.64 0.33
C GLY A 77 -6.37 11.25 0.93
N VAL A 78 -5.36 10.37 0.80
CA VAL A 78 -5.36 9.08 1.49
C VAL A 78 -5.31 9.33 3.00
N ARG A 79 -6.20 8.71 3.79
CA ARG A 79 -6.24 8.89 5.25
C ARG A 79 -5.39 7.87 6.00
N HIS A 80 -5.39 6.62 5.54
CA HIS A 80 -4.60 5.55 6.13
C HIS A 80 -3.67 4.95 5.07
N VAL A 81 -2.37 5.06 5.30
CA VAL A 81 -1.36 4.32 4.54
C VAL A 81 -0.88 3.18 5.43
N ILE A 82 -1.00 1.96 4.94
CA ILE A 82 -0.60 0.75 5.66
C ILE A 82 0.54 0.12 4.90
N THR A 83 1.67 -0.10 5.56
CA THR A 83 2.85 -0.71 4.94
C THR A 83 3.46 -1.77 5.86
N PRO A 84 3.83 -2.95 5.33
CA PRO A 84 4.71 -3.85 6.04
C PRO A 84 6.07 -3.16 6.20
N LEU A 85 6.48 -2.97 7.45
CA LEU A 85 7.81 -2.48 7.80
C LEU A 85 8.76 -3.67 7.91
N LEU A 86 8.35 -4.74 8.58
CA LEU A 86 9.09 -5.99 8.73
C LEU A 86 8.16 -7.18 8.53
N THR A 87 8.61 -8.18 7.79
CA THR A 87 7.88 -9.45 7.54
C THR A 87 8.74 -10.64 7.97
N PRO A 88 8.18 -11.86 8.05
CA PRO A 88 8.93 -13.05 8.47
C PRO A 88 10.19 -13.31 7.63
N SER A 89 10.19 -12.90 6.36
CA SER A 89 11.36 -13.05 5.50
C SER A 89 12.58 -12.25 5.96
N GLN A 90 12.39 -11.03 6.50
CA GLN A 90 13.49 -10.26 7.09
C GLN A 90 13.97 -10.90 8.39
N PHE A 91 13.08 -11.44 9.22
CA PHE A 91 13.48 -12.13 10.46
C PHE A 91 14.21 -13.45 10.20
N ALA A 92 13.95 -14.09 9.06
CA ALA A 92 14.62 -15.32 8.63
C ALA A 92 15.95 -15.06 7.87
N GLU A 93 16.32 -13.80 7.61
CA GLU A 93 17.55 -13.46 6.91
C GLU A 93 18.78 -13.77 7.79
N VAL A 94 19.66 -14.65 7.30
CA VAL A 94 20.85 -15.15 8.01
C VAL A 94 22.13 -14.40 7.64
N THR A 95 22.02 -13.27 6.95
CA THR A 95 23.18 -12.42 6.62
C THR A 95 23.88 -11.95 7.91
N PRO A 96 25.23 -12.04 8.00
CA PRO A 96 25.95 -11.65 9.22
C PRO A 96 25.58 -10.24 9.69
N HIS A 97 25.32 -10.08 10.99
CA HIS A 97 24.92 -8.83 11.64
C HIS A 97 23.61 -8.18 11.15
N TYR A 98 22.85 -8.83 10.26
CA TYR A 98 21.62 -8.25 9.72
C TYR A 98 20.57 -8.02 10.81
N ARG A 99 20.39 -9.00 11.70
CA ARG A 99 19.38 -8.92 12.77
C ARG A 99 19.64 -7.77 13.75
N GLU A 100 20.89 -7.56 14.13
CA GLU A 100 21.30 -6.44 15.00
C GLU A 100 20.96 -5.11 14.33
N ARG A 101 21.42 -4.93 13.09
CA ARG A 101 21.15 -3.73 12.28
C ARG A 101 19.66 -3.48 12.05
N LEU A 102 18.86 -4.54 11.91
CA LEU A 102 17.41 -4.44 11.69
C LEU A 102 16.74 -3.65 12.82
N PHE A 103 17.13 -3.94 14.07
CA PHE A 103 16.56 -3.27 15.24
C PHE A 103 17.06 -1.83 15.37
N ASP A 104 18.34 -1.58 15.08
CA ASP A 104 18.89 -0.23 15.03
C ASP A 104 18.17 0.63 13.99
N TRP A 105 17.88 0.08 12.81
CA TRP A 105 17.13 0.77 11.76
C TRP A 105 15.69 1.07 12.15
N VAL A 106 15.00 0.16 12.84
CA VAL A 106 13.64 0.42 13.37
C VAL A 106 13.68 1.52 14.43
N ALA A 107 14.64 1.48 15.34
CA ALA A 107 14.80 2.50 16.37
C ALA A 107 15.09 3.88 15.75
N LEU A 108 15.97 3.93 14.74
CA LEU A 108 16.26 5.14 13.98
C LEU A 108 15.01 5.64 13.24
N PHE A 109 14.30 4.78 12.52
CA PHE A 109 13.04 5.11 11.84
C PHE A 109 12.04 5.75 12.81
N VAL A 110 11.81 5.11 13.95
CA VAL A 110 10.91 5.61 15.00
C VAL A 110 11.33 6.99 15.48
N LYS A 111 12.63 7.16 15.79
CA LYS A 111 13.18 8.42 16.28
C LYS A 111 13.01 9.54 15.25
N GLU A 112 13.40 9.30 14.01
CA GLU A 112 13.35 10.33 12.96
C GLU A 112 11.92 10.69 12.58
N PHE A 113 11.04 9.72 12.39
CA PHE A 113 9.62 10.01 12.09
C PHE A 113 8.93 10.73 13.26
N SER A 114 9.26 10.41 14.51
CA SER A 114 8.70 11.12 15.68
C SER A 114 9.16 12.58 15.76
N LEU A 115 10.42 12.86 15.41
CA LEU A 115 10.94 14.23 15.35
C LEU A 115 10.31 15.02 14.20
N LEU A 116 10.09 14.39 13.05
CA LEU A 116 9.52 15.04 11.87
C LEU A 116 8.04 15.39 12.03
N THR A 117 7.26 14.48 12.61
CA THR A 117 5.83 14.69 12.90
C THR A 117 5.61 15.86 13.87
N THR A 118 6.51 16.05 14.83
CA THR A 118 6.41 17.11 15.85
C THR A 118 6.99 18.46 15.38
N SER A 119 8.03 18.45 14.54
CA SER A 119 8.72 19.68 14.10
C SER A 119 8.16 20.35 12.84
N GLN A 120 7.43 19.61 11.99
CA GLN A 120 7.00 20.13 10.67
C GLN A 120 5.49 20.43 10.54
N HIS A 121 4.74 20.49 11.65
CA HIS A 121 3.27 20.74 11.63
C HIS A 121 2.50 19.81 10.67
N GLN A 122 3.00 18.60 10.46
CA GLN A 122 2.35 17.62 9.60
C GLN A 122 1.20 16.96 10.38
N ASP A 123 -0.01 16.98 9.81
CA ASP A 123 -1.26 16.49 10.43
C ASP A 123 -1.40 14.96 10.31
N TRP A 124 -0.33 14.22 10.65
CA TRP A 124 -0.23 12.77 10.52
C TRP A 124 0.20 12.07 11.80
N ARG A 125 -0.28 10.84 11.98
CA ARG A 125 0.06 9.91 13.06
C ARG A 125 0.93 8.78 12.54
N LEU A 126 1.84 8.27 13.37
CA LEU A 126 2.54 7.01 13.13
C LEU A 126 2.03 5.96 14.12
N ARG A 127 1.77 4.75 13.64
CA ARG A 127 1.36 3.61 14.46
C ARG A 127 2.14 2.37 14.06
N LEU A 128 2.68 1.67 15.04
CA LEU A 128 3.32 0.37 14.84
C LEU A 128 2.34 -0.75 15.18
N LEU A 129 2.06 -1.62 14.21
CA LEU A 129 1.22 -2.81 14.40
C LEU A 129 2.12 -4.02 14.66
N GLY A 130 1.68 -4.93 15.53
CA GLY A 130 2.47 -6.11 15.90
C GLY A 130 3.70 -5.83 16.77
N ALA A 131 3.79 -4.63 17.36
CA ALA A 131 4.91 -4.27 18.23
C ALA A 131 4.98 -5.12 19.51
N GLU A 132 3.87 -5.73 19.93
CA GLU A 132 3.88 -6.68 21.05
C GLU A 132 4.69 -7.95 20.73
N SER A 133 4.76 -8.31 19.44
CA SER A 133 5.54 -9.42 18.91
C SER A 133 7.03 -9.09 18.71
N LEU A 134 7.46 -7.85 19.00
CA LEU A 134 8.86 -7.45 18.96
C LEU A 134 9.60 -7.83 20.26
N PRO A 135 10.95 -7.93 20.23
CA PRO A 135 11.76 -8.03 21.44
C PRO A 135 11.43 -6.93 22.46
N ASP A 136 11.60 -7.23 23.74
CA ASP A 136 11.21 -6.35 24.86
C ASP A 136 11.84 -4.95 24.76
N GLU A 137 13.00 -4.83 24.10
CA GLU A 137 13.73 -3.58 23.89
C GLU A 137 13.02 -2.61 22.92
N LEU A 138 12.25 -3.15 21.97
CA LEU A 138 11.53 -2.37 20.97
C LEU A 138 10.06 -2.14 21.34
N ARG A 139 9.50 -2.89 22.29
CA ARG A 139 8.11 -2.72 22.75
C ARG A 139 7.83 -1.29 23.24
N PRO A 140 8.70 -0.61 24.02
CA PRO A 140 8.48 0.77 24.42
C PRO A 140 8.45 1.78 23.27
N LEU A 141 8.98 1.43 22.08
CA LEU A 141 9.00 2.34 20.93
C LEU A 141 7.60 2.57 20.37
N SER A 142 6.72 1.57 20.37
CA SER A 142 5.36 1.74 19.85
C SER A 142 4.55 2.72 20.69
N GLU A 143 4.65 2.62 22.02
CA GLU A 143 4.01 3.54 22.97
C GLU A 143 4.58 4.96 22.84
N LYS A 144 5.91 5.09 22.75
CA LYS A 144 6.57 6.39 22.56
C LYS A 144 6.12 7.08 21.26
N VAL A 145 6.03 6.33 20.16
CA VAL A 145 5.57 6.85 18.87
C VAL A 145 4.11 7.28 18.92
N ALA A 146 3.25 6.46 19.51
CA ALA A 146 1.83 6.75 19.64
C ALA A 146 1.61 8.01 20.50
N ALA A 147 2.38 8.16 21.59
CA ALA A 147 2.37 9.33 22.46
C ALA A 147 2.92 10.58 21.80
N ALA A 148 3.95 10.46 20.95
CA ALA A 148 4.52 11.58 20.19
C ALA A 148 3.57 12.09 19.09
N THR A 149 2.68 11.22 18.59
CA THR A 149 1.72 11.55 17.53
C THR A 149 0.28 11.20 17.94
N PRO A 150 -0.27 11.85 18.97
CA PRO A 150 -1.56 11.45 19.55
C PRO A 150 -2.74 11.83 18.66
N ARG A 151 -2.58 12.86 17.82
CA ARG A 151 -3.62 13.39 16.93
C ARG A 151 -3.05 13.61 15.53
N GLY A 152 -3.90 13.43 14.53
CA GLY A 152 -3.60 13.70 13.14
C GLY A 152 -4.77 13.27 12.24
N LYS A 153 -4.98 13.97 11.13
CA LYS A 153 -5.97 13.60 10.09
C LYS A 153 -5.57 12.37 9.29
N HIS A 154 -4.27 12.12 9.16
CA HIS A 154 -3.72 10.99 8.41
C HIS A 154 -2.99 10.02 9.35
N THR A 155 -2.86 8.76 8.97
CA THR A 155 -2.14 7.75 9.75
C THR A 155 -1.31 6.83 8.88
N LEU A 156 -0.02 6.78 9.17
CA LEU A 156 0.90 5.78 8.66
C LEU A 156 0.92 4.60 9.64
N TRP A 157 0.46 3.45 9.18
CA TRP A 157 0.50 2.19 9.92
C TRP A 157 1.65 1.35 9.39
N CYS A 158 2.62 1.05 10.25
CA CYS A 158 3.75 0.20 9.93
C CYS A 158 3.56 -1.15 10.62
N SER A 159 3.32 -2.21 9.87
CA SER A 159 3.20 -3.56 10.44
C SER A 159 4.55 -4.24 10.60
N VAL A 160 4.74 -4.85 11.76
CA VAL A 160 5.88 -5.69 12.07
C VAL A 160 5.37 -7.08 12.35
N VAL A 161 5.70 -8.02 11.47
CA VAL A 161 5.23 -9.40 11.51
C VAL A 161 6.42 -10.32 11.62
N ALA A 162 6.73 -10.79 12.82
CA ALA A 162 7.82 -11.73 13.07
C ALA A 162 7.51 -13.15 12.55
N GLN A 163 6.24 -13.54 12.63
CA GLN A 163 5.75 -14.86 12.23
C GLN A 163 4.41 -14.70 11.50
N SER A 164 4.19 -15.46 10.43
CA SER A 164 2.98 -15.34 9.59
C SER A 164 1.65 -15.51 10.37
N GLY A 165 1.66 -16.27 11.48
CA GLY A 165 0.49 -16.46 12.33
C GLY A 165 0.22 -15.35 13.35
N ALA A 166 1.21 -14.47 13.62
CA ALA A 166 1.12 -13.49 14.69
C ALA A 166 -0.08 -12.52 14.54
N PRO A 167 -0.36 -11.93 13.36
CA PRO A 167 -1.49 -11.01 13.20
C PRO A 167 -2.85 -11.69 13.44
N TRP A 168 -2.97 -12.98 13.10
CA TRP A 168 -4.18 -13.76 13.35
C TRP A 168 -4.38 -14.04 14.84
N ASN A 169 -3.29 -14.34 15.56
CA ASN A 169 -3.35 -14.52 17.02
C ASN A 169 -3.75 -13.21 17.71
N GLU A 170 -3.17 -12.08 17.31
CA GLU A 170 -3.53 -10.75 17.83
C GLU A 170 -5.01 -10.44 17.59
N LEU A 171 -5.53 -10.72 16.40
CA LEU A 171 -6.95 -10.61 16.09
C LEU A 171 -7.81 -11.46 17.02
N LEU A 172 -7.48 -12.75 17.17
CA LEU A 172 -8.27 -13.67 18.01
C LEU A 172 -8.28 -13.21 19.47
N GLN A 173 -7.15 -12.76 20.00
CA GLN A 173 -7.07 -12.20 21.35
C GLN A 173 -7.89 -10.92 21.51
N ALA A 174 -7.85 -10.02 20.52
CA ALA A 174 -8.66 -8.80 20.52
C ALA A 174 -10.16 -9.11 20.52
N VAL A 175 -10.60 -10.10 19.73
CA VAL A 175 -11.99 -10.55 19.66
C VAL A 175 -12.43 -11.19 20.98
N ILE A 176 -11.61 -12.07 21.57
CA ILE A 176 -11.91 -12.70 22.87
C ILE A 176 -12.04 -11.64 23.96
N ARG A 177 -11.09 -10.70 24.03
CA ARG A 177 -11.04 -9.65 25.07
C ARG A 177 -12.23 -8.70 25.02
N THR A 178 -12.66 -8.32 23.82
CA THR A 178 -13.71 -7.30 23.62
C THR A 178 -15.10 -7.88 23.40
N GLY A 179 -15.19 -9.17 23.07
CA GLY A 179 -16.44 -9.79 22.67
C GLY A 179 -16.95 -9.33 21.30
N ALA A 180 -16.09 -8.75 20.46
CA ALA A 180 -16.45 -8.29 19.11
C ALA A 180 -17.25 -9.36 18.33
N ARG A 181 -18.30 -8.92 17.60
CA ARG A 181 -19.20 -9.81 16.84
C ARG A 181 -19.27 -9.48 15.36
N THR A 182 -18.82 -8.29 14.97
CA THR A 182 -18.77 -7.85 13.57
C THR A 182 -17.32 -7.59 13.14
N ARG A 183 -17.11 -7.45 11.83
CA ARG A 183 -15.80 -7.09 11.28
C ARG A 183 -15.38 -5.71 11.79
N GLU A 184 -16.31 -4.78 11.84
CA GLU A 184 -16.12 -3.41 12.29
C GLU A 184 -15.74 -3.36 13.78
N ASP A 185 -16.42 -4.14 14.62
CA ASP A 185 -16.07 -4.26 16.04
C ASP A 185 -14.67 -4.86 16.22
N ALA A 186 -14.34 -5.88 15.44
CA ALA A 186 -13.03 -6.52 15.50
C ALA A 186 -11.91 -5.60 14.97
N ILE A 187 -12.19 -4.75 13.98
CA ILE A 187 -11.28 -3.68 13.53
C ILE A 187 -11.03 -2.71 14.68
N ARG A 188 -12.07 -2.17 15.33
CA ARG A 188 -11.89 -1.25 16.48
C ARG A 188 -11.13 -1.93 17.62
N ALA A 189 -11.44 -3.20 17.90
CA ALA A 189 -10.80 -3.96 18.96
C ALA A 189 -9.31 -4.21 18.71
N LEU A 190 -8.92 -4.42 17.45
CA LEU A 190 -7.55 -4.73 17.04
C LEU A 190 -6.71 -3.46 16.83
N TYR A 191 -7.26 -2.46 16.15
CA TYR A 191 -6.52 -1.26 15.73
C TYR A 191 -6.76 -0.03 16.61
N GLY A 192 -7.73 -0.10 17.53
CA GLY A 192 -8.09 0.99 18.44
C GLY A 192 -8.97 2.07 17.83
N GLU A 193 -9.29 1.99 16.53
CA GLU A 193 -10.17 2.93 15.84
C GLU A 193 -10.85 2.28 14.62
N ASP A 194 -11.87 2.95 14.08
CA ASP A 194 -12.49 2.54 12.82
C ASP A 194 -11.54 2.86 11.65
N ILE A 195 -11.13 1.83 10.91
CA ILE A 195 -10.33 1.96 9.69
C ILE A 195 -11.19 1.47 8.51
N PRO A 196 -11.48 2.31 7.51
CA PRO A 196 -12.14 1.88 6.30
C PRO A 196 -11.33 0.78 5.59
N LEU A 197 -12.01 -0.15 4.92
CA LEU A 197 -11.35 -1.21 4.17
C LEU A 197 -10.45 -0.62 3.07
N ALA A 198 -9.30 -1.26 2.86
CA ALA A 198 -8.39 -0.92 1.78
C ALA A 198 -9.05 -1.20 0.42
N GLN A 199 -9.00 -0.21 -0.46
CA GLN A 199 -9.53 -0.28 -1.83
C GLN A 199 -8.44 -0.20 -2.89
N LEU A 200 -7.21 0.13 -2.48
CA LEU A 200 -6.07 0.30 -3.36
C LEU A 200 -4.82 -0.34 -2.72
N MET A 201 -4.04 -1.03 -3.55
CA MET A 201 -2.70 -1.49 -3.23
C MET A 201 -1.71 -1.01 -4.27
N ILE A 202 -0.65 -0.34 -3.82
CA ILE A 202 0.51 -0.01 -4.64
C ILE A 202 1.69 -0.81 -4.09
N ALA A 203 2.18 -1.74 -4.88
CA ALA A 203 3.21 -2.69 -4.48
C ALA A 203 4.38 -2.67 -5.45
N PHE A 204 5.50 -3.21 -4.99
CA PHE A 204 6.77 -3.19 -5.70
C PHE A 204 7.21 -4.63 -6.00
N GLY A 205 7.77 -4.85 -7.18
CA GLY A 205 8.25 -6.16 -7.58
C GLY A 205 7.13 -7.07 -8.08
N LYS A 206 6.96 -8.25 -7.47
CA LYS A 206 6.12 -9.31 -8.03
C LYS A 206 4.63 -9.03 -7.80
N PRO A 207 3.74 -9.35 -8.77
CA PRO A 207 2.30 -9.27 -8.59
C PRO A 207 1.79 -10.39 -7.69
N MET A 208 1.98 -10.21 -6.39
CA MET A 208 1.63 -11.16 -5.35
C MET A 208 1.07 -10.41 -4.15
N VAL A 209 0.00 -10.95 -3.58
CA VAL A 209 -0.57 -10.49 -2.32
C VAL A 209 -0.39 -11.59 -1.29
N SER A 210 0.17 -11.27 -0.13
CA SER A 210 0.34 -12.21 0.98
C SER A 210 -0.33 -11.70 2.26
N PRO A 211 -0.70 -12.58 3.21
CA PRO A 211 -1.31 -12.19 4.47
C PRO A 211 -0.46 -11.23 5.31
N GLU A 212 0.86 -11.24 5.14
CA GLU A 212 1.78 -10.35 5.86
C GLU A 212 1.75 -8.90 5.33
N GLN A 213 1.26 -8.71 4.09
CA GLN A 213 1.18 -7.41 3.44
C GLN A 213 -0.10 -6.66 3.78
N VAL A 214 -1.19 -7.39 4.02
CA VAL A 214 -2.52 -6.82 4.28
C VAL A 214 -2.96 -7.22 5.69
N PRO A 215 -2.98 -6.29 6.67
CA PRO A 215 -3.37 -6.62 8.02
C PRO A 215 -4.78 -7.23 8.10
N PRO A 216 -5.04 -8.11 9.10
CA PRO A 216 -6.31 -8.81 9.22
C PRO A 216 -7.50 -7.87 9.19
N LEU A 217 -8.58 -8.30 8.53
CA LEU A 217 -9.84 -7.55 8.42
C LEU A 217 -9.78 -6.23 7.65
N LEU A 218 -8.65 -5.78 7.09
CA LEU A 218 -8.61 -4.54 6.32
C LEU A 218 -8.72 -4.72 4.80
N GLN A 219 -8.72 -5.94 4.30
CA GLN A 219 -8.87 -6.23 2.86
C GLN A 219 -10.29 -5.92 2.34
N GLY A 220 -10.44 -4.89 1.52
CA GLY A 220 -11.65 -4.66 0.72
C GLY A 220 -11.55 -5.24 -0.70
N PRO A 221 -12.48 -4.89 -1.60
CA PRO A 221 -12.25 -5.07 -3.04
C PRO A 221 -11.13 -4.12 -3.47
N MET A 222 -9.93 -4.66 -3.68
CA MET A 222 -8.70 -3.90 -3.78
C MET A 222 -8.14 -3.92 -5.20
N ASP A 223 -7.98 -2.74 -5.79
CA ASP A 223 -7.25 -2.58 -7.03
C ASP A 223 -5.75 -2.62 -6.77
N CYS A 224 -5.05 -3.54 -7.42
CA CYS A 224 -3.64 -3.81 -7.16
C CYS A 224 -2.77 -3.34 -8.32
N TYR A 225 -1.75 -2.54 -8.02
CA TYR A 225 -0.79 -1.99 -8.97
C TYR A 225 0.62 -2.36 -8.53
N PHE A 226 1.44 -2.82 -9.47
CA PHE A 226 2.78 -3.32 -9.20
C PHE A 226 3.81 -2.58 -10.04
N THR A 227 4.77 -1.91 -9.42
CA THR A 227 5.87 -1.23 -10.12
C THR A 227 7.18 -2.01 -9.98
N GLN A 228 8.01 -1.97 -11.02
CA GLN A 228 9.36 -2.55 -11.00
C GLN A 228 10.43 -1.58 -10.53
N ARG A 229 10.14 -0.28 -10.47
CA ARG A 229 11.09 0.71 -9.96
C ARG A 229 11.29 0.44 -8.47
N PRO A 230 12.48 0.05 -7.99
CA PRO A 230 12.63 -0.47 -6.64
C PRO A 230 12.63 0.64 -5.57
N GLY A 231 12.30 0.26 -4.34
CA GLY A 231 12.35 1.12 -3.15
C GLY A 231 11.22 2.13 -3.08
N TYR A 232 11.43 3.22 -2.36
CA TYR A 232 10.39 4.24 -2.13
C TYR A 232 10.31 5.26 -3.28
N ARG A 233 10.10 4.80 -4.52
CA ARG A 233 10.08 5.69 -5.70
C ARG A 233 8.74 5.66 -6.41
N LEU A 234 7.89 6.63 -6.08
CA LEU A 234 6.63 6.92 -6.78
C LEU A 234 6.55 8.42 -7.06
N THR A 235 6.29 8.79 -8.32
CA THR A 235 6.07 10.18 -8.70
C THR A 235 4.60 10.58 -8.55
N GLU A 236 4.34 11.88 -8.45
CA GLU A 236 2.96 12.39 -8.45
C GLU A 236 2.18 11.97 -9.70
N ARG A 237 2.80 12.04 -10.88
CA ARG A 237 2.18 11.60 -12.12
C ARG A 237 1.76 10.13 -12.05
N GLU A 238 2.65 9.25 -11.57
CA GLU A 238 2.35 7.82 -11.42
C GLU A 238 1.20 7.58 -10.42
N LEU A 239 1.21 8.26 -9.27
CA LEU A 239 0.12 8.16 -8.30
C LEU A 239 -1.21 8.64 -8.91
N ARG A 240 -1.23 9.79 -9.58
CA ARG A 240 -2.45 10.30 -10.22
C ARG A 240 -2.95 9.37 -11.32
N THR A 241 -2.08 8.76 -12.11
CA THR A 241 -2.48 7.74 -13.09
C THR A 241 -3.14 6.52 -12.42
N VAL A 242 -2.61 6.06 -11.28
CA VAL A 242 -3.20 4.98 -10.50
C VAL A 242 -4.58 5.37 -9.95
N LEU A 243 -4.71 6.59 -9.38
CA LEU A 243 -5.99 7.09 -8.87
C LEU A 243 -7.04 7.26 -9.98
N TYR A 244 -6.60 7.68 -11.16
CA TYR A 244 -7.45 7.78 -12.34
C TYR A 244 -8.02 6.42 -12.75
N ASP A 245 -7.16 5.41 -12.90
CA ASP A 245 -7.58 4.05 -13.26
C ASP A 245 -8.56 3.48 -12.22
N HIS A 246 -8.23 3.65 -10.93
CA HIS A 246 -9.07 3.22 -9.81
C HIS A 246 -10.47 3.83 -9.80
N ALA A 247 -10.58 5.12 -10.11
CA ALA A 247 -11.84 5.84 -10.02
C ALA A 247 -12.68 5.77 -11.31
N TYR A 248 -12.05 5.82 -12.48
CA TYR A 248 -12.77 6.01 -13.75
C TYR A 248 -12.73 4.80 -14.68
N LEU A 249 -11.64 4.04 -14.72
CA LEU A 249 -11.51 2.94 -15.71
C LEU A 249 -11.99 1.59 -15.15
N ARG A 250 -11.67 1.30 -13.89
CA ARG A 250 -12.01 0.00 -13.27
C ARG A 250 -13.48 -0.15 -12.91
N ARG A 251 -14.20 0.97 -12.80
CA ARG A 251 -15.62 1.01 -12.42
C ARG A 251 -16.49 0.68 -13.63
N THR A 252 -16.47 -0.58 -14.05
CA THR A 252 -17.24 -1.06 -15.21
C THR A 252 -18.61 -1.62 -14.84
N TRP A 253 -18.98 -1.69 -13.56
CA TRP A 253 -20.28 -2.23 -13.15
C TRP A 253 -21.41 -1.27 -13.52
N ARG A 254 -22.46 -1.80 -14.15
CA ARG A 254 -23.75 -1.14 -14.37
C ARG A 254 -24.89 -2.08 -13.97
N ALA A 255 -25.99 -1.53 -13.47
CA ALA A 255 -27.13 -2.31 -13.02
C ALA A 255 -27.78 -3.09 -14.16
N ASP A 256 -28.03 -2.41 -15.28
CA ASP A 256 -28.47 -3.04 -16.53
C ASP A 256 -27.28 -3.57 -17.32
N LYS A 257 -27.21 -4.89 -17.46
CA LYS A 257 -26.15 -5.60 -18.19
C LYS A 257 -26.58 -6.04 -19.58
N THR A 258 -27.77 -5.66 -20.04
CA THR A 258 -28.26 -5.98 -21.39
C THR A 258 -27.24 -5.50 -22.44
N GLY A 259 -26.97 -6.32 -23.45
CA GLY A 259 -26.03 -6.03 -24.52
C GLY A 259 -24.54 -6.12 -24.16
N ARG A 260 -24.18 -6.24 -22.88
CA ARG A 260 -22.77 -6.19 -22.44
C ARG A 260 -21.95 -7.39 -22.91
N ALA A 261 -22.56 -8.57 -23.01
CA ALA A 261 -21.87 -9.76 -23.50
C ALA A 261 -21.68 -9.69 -25.02
N GLU A 262 -22.65 -9.12 -25.72
CA GLU A 262 -22.61 -8.89 -27.15
C GLU A 262 -21.55 -7.84 -27.52
N GLU A 263 -21.37 -6.79 -26.71
CA GLU A 263 -20.25 -5.84 -26.81
C GLU A 263 -18.87 -6.53 -26.74
N ALA A 264 -18.74 -7.68 -26.06
CA ALA A 264 -17.48 -8.41 -26.04
C ALA A 264 -17.12 -9.03 -27.41
N ILE A 265 -18.12 -9.27 -28.26
CA ILE A 265 -17.92 -9.88 -29.59
C ILE A 265 -17.13 -8.96 -30.52
N SER A 266 -17.34 -7.63 -30.45
CA SER A 266 -16.54 -6.65 -31.22
C SER A 266 -15.08 -6.60 -30.79
N HIS A 267 -14.74 -7.24 -29.67
CA HIS A 267 -13.38 -7.35 -29.14
C HIS A 267 -13.00 -8.81 -28.90
N ARG A 268 -13.59 -9.76 -29.65
CA ARG A 268 -13.42 -11.21 -29.46
C ARG A 268 -11.96 -11.60 -29.29
N ARG A 269 -11.10 -11.13 -30.20
CA ARG A 269 -9.68 -11.46 -30.19
C ARG A 269 -8.99 -11.03 -28.90
N ALA A 270 -9.33 -9.86 -28.36
CA ALA A 270 -8.78 -9.41 -27.08
C ALA A 270 -9.20 -10.30 -25.90
N TRP A 271 -10.40 -10.90 -25.95
CA TRP A 271 -10.89 -11.82 -24.92
C TRP A 271 -10.38 -13.25 -25.06
N GLU A 272 -10.20 -13.74 -26.28
CA GLU A 272 -9.74 -15.11 -26.56
C GLU A 272 -8.22 -15.24 -26.56
N GLU A 273 -7.49 -14.21 -27.00
CA GLU A 273 -6.02 -14.16 -27.08
C GLU A 273 -5.38 -13.20 -26.06
N GLY A 274 -6.17 -12.69 -25.12
CA GLY A 274 -5.72 -11.71 -24.14
C GLY A 274 -4.54 -12.19 -23.29
N PRO A 275 -3.61 -11.30 -22.91
CA PRO A 275 -2.43 -11.70 -22.15
C PRO A 275 -2.79 -12.12 -20.72
N MET A 276 -2.07 -13.12 -20.20
CA MET A 276 -2.08 -13.41 -18.77
C MET A 276 -1.24 -12.36 -18.02
N VAL A 277 -1.90 -11.55 -17.20
CA VAL A 277 -1.24 -10.53 -16.38
C VAL A 277 -0.46 -11.20 -15.25
N GLY A 278 0.81 -10.79 -15.10
CA GLY A 278 1.67 -11.22 -14.00
C GLY A 278 2.69 -12.31 -14.33
N LEU A 279 2.78 -12.73 -15.59
CA LEU A 279 3.91 -13.52 -16.09
C LEU A 279 5.20 -12.69 -16.08
N GLY A 280 6.33 -13.38 -15.94
CA GLY A 280 7.63 -12.73 -15.84
C GLY A 280 8.78 -13.47 -16.50
N ILE A 281 9.89 -12.74 -16.60
CA ILE A 281 11.19 -13.19 -17.05
C ILE A 281 12.22 -12.98 -15.93
N ARG A 282 13.45 -13.45 -16.16
CA ARG A 282 14.57 -13.27 -15.25
C ARG A 282 15.50 -12.17 -15.77
N LEU A 283 15.78 -11.19 -14.92
CA LEU A 283 16.91 -10.26 -15.08
C LEU A 283 17.94 -10.59 -14.00
N GLY A 284 18.87 -11.49 -14.34
CA GLY A 284 19.81 -12.07 -13.37
C GLY A 284 19.08 -12.78 -12.21
N PRO A 285 19.32 -12.38 -10.94
CA PRO A 285 18.65 -12.98 -9.79
C PRO A 285 17.20 -12.48 -9.61
N PHE A 286 16.75 -11.49 -10.38
CA PHE A 286 15.50 -10.78 -10.17
C PHE A 286 14.40 -11.24 -11.13
N TRP A 287 13.17 -11.26 -10.62
CA TRP A 287 11.97 -11.36 -11.45
C TRP A 287 11.68 -9.99 -12.07
N TYR A 288 11.19 -9.99 -13.31
CA TYR A 288 10.75 -8.80 -14.04
C TYR A 288 9.54 -9.17 -14.91
N PRO A 289 8.55 -8.27 -15.14
CA PRO A 289 7.38 -8.58 -15.96
C PRO A 289 7.80 -8.95 -17.38
N ALA A 290 7.16 -9.97 -17.92
CA ALA A 290 7.27 -10.30 -19.33
C ALA A 290 6.60 -9.18 -20.16
N PRO A 291 7.09 -8.88 -21.37
CA PRO A 291 6.39 -7.99 -22.28
C PRO A 291 4.93 -8.45 -22.46
N MET A 292 3.98 -7.53 -22.31
CA MET A 292 2.57 -7.80 -22.61
C MET A 292 2.27 -7.37 -24.03
N THR A 293 1.79 -8.29 -24.85
CA THR A 293 1.25 -7.99 -26.18
C THR A 293 -0.26 -8.00 -26.09
N VAL A 294 -0.89 -6.86 -26.37
CA VAL A 294 -2.35 -6.78 -26.51
C VAL A 294 -2.67 -7.04 -27.98
N PRO A 295 -3.62 -7.94 -28.30
CA PRO A 295 -4.09 -8.09 -29.67
C PRO A 295 -4.58 -6.73 -30.21
N PRO A 296 -4.43 -6.45 -31.52
CA PRO A 296 -4.96 -5.23 -32.11
C PRO A 296 -6.45 -5.12 -31.78
N LEU A 297 -6.90 -3.93 -31.39
CA LEU A 297 -8.33 -3.64 -31.36
C LEU A 297 -8.81 -3.71 -32.82
N GLU A 298 -9.78 -4.58 -33.09
CA GLU A 298 -10.38 -4.65 -34.43
C GLU A 298 -11.06 -3.31 -34.71
N ASP A 299 -10.73 -2.68 -35.84
CA ASP A 299 -11.37 -1.44 -36.28
C ASP A 299 -12.86 -1.72 -36.48
N THR A 300 -13.69 -1.17 -35.60
CA THR A 300 -15.13 -1.15 -35.79
C THR A 300 -15.44 -0.23 -36.98
N HIS A 301 -15.79 -0.82 -38.13
CA HIS A 301 -16.47 -0.15 -39.23
C HIS A 301 -17.95 0.07 -38.92
#